data_AF-A0A7W9EH84-F1
#
_entry.id   AF-A0A7W9EH84-F1
#
_cell.length_a   1.000
_cell.length_b   1.000
_cell.length_c   1.000
_cell.angle_alpha   90.00
_cell.angle_beta   90.00
_cell.angle_gamma   90.00
#
_symmetry.space_group_name_H-M   'P 1'
#
loop_
_entity.id
_entity.type
_entity.pdbx_description
1 polymer ?
#
loop_
_entity_poly.entity_id
_entity_poly.type
_entity_poly.pdbx_seq_one_letter_code
_entity_poly.pdbx_strand_id
1 'polypeptide(L)'
;MRRMLSDPAFAASVNDWRARLAPLHDEVEEQLPAPHIWPLIEARLGHSAAEAVILTRLRRWRVLAVASTAIAATLGAFMILQPAQAPVVTSSPVMVAQIASDHAGPLMLARYDTSTRRFSIAPAVMQTAGHSPELWLIPGDGKPRSLGTFDPSSPTVLTVPEAMTQFIDADTVIAVSIEPVGGSPTGQPSGPVVAKGKMQMI
;
A
#
# COMPACT_ATOMS: atom_id res chain seq x y z
N MET A 1 -59.84 -12.70 -46.52
CA MET A 1 -58.78 -11.66 -46.40
C MET A 1 -58.08 -11.34 -47.72
N ARG A 2 -57.59 -12.32 -48.51
CA ARG A 2 -56.86 -12.04 -49.77
C ARG A 2 -57.57 -11.07 -50.73
N ARG A 3 -58.88 -11.20 -50.93
CA ARG A 3 -59.67 -10.32 -51.82
C ARG A 3 -59.81 -8.88 -51.30
N MET A 4 -59.89 -8.68 -49.98
CA MET A 4 -59.92 -7.33 -49.38
C MET A 4 -58.58 -6.59 -49.55
N LEU A 5 -57.47 -7.32 -49.64
CA LEU A 5 -56.14 -6.75 -49.85
C LEU A 5 -55.87 -6.40 -51.32
N SER A 6 -56.62 -6.99 -52.26
CA SER A 6 -56.38 -6.84 -53.70
C SER A 6 -57.45 -6.00 -54.44
N ASP A 7 -58.65 -5.83 -53.86
CA ASP A 7 -59.79 -5.15 -54.48
C ASP A 7 -60.34 -4.04 -53.56
N PRO A 8 -60.04 -2.76 -53.84
CA PRO A 8 -60.47 -1.63 -53.03
C PRO A 8 -61.99 -1.44 -52.96
N ALA A 9 -62.72 -1.73 -54.04
CA ALA A 9 -64.17 -1.56 -54.08
C ALA A 9 -64.87 -2.61 -53.20
N PHE A 10 -64.35 -3.84 -53.21
CA PHE A 10 -64.78 -4.88 -52.29
C PHE A 10 -64.45 -4.54 -50.84
N ALA A 11 -63.26 -4.00 -50.56
CA ALA A 11 -62.87 -3.56 -49.22
C ALA A 11 -63.79 -2.45 -48.68
N ALA A 12 -64.14 -1.46 -49.51
CA ALA A 12 -65.09 -0.41 -49.17
C ALA A 12 -66.48 -0.99 -48.82
N SER A 13 -67.00 -1.89 -49.65
CA SER A 13 -68.28 -2.56 -49.40
C SER A 13 -68.30 -3.33 -48.07
N VAL A 14 -67.19 -4.03 -47.74
CA VAL A 14 -67.06 -4.73 -46.45
C VAL A 14 -67.05 -3.76 -45.27
N ASN A 15 -66.37 -2.61 -45.40
CA ASN A 15 -66.34 -1.60 -44.36
C ASN A 15 -67.71 -0.93 -44.16
N ASP A 16 -68.46 -0.68 -45.24
CA ASP A 16 -69.83 -0.16 -45.16
C ASP A 16 -70.74 -1.11 -44.38
N TRP A 17 -70.65 -2.42 -44.67
CA TRP A 17 -71.39 -3.44 -43.91
C TRP A 17 -70.96 -3.52 -42.45
N ARG A 18 -69.66 -3.42 -42.15
CA ARG A 18 -69.17 -3.37 -40.77
C ARG A 18 -69.71 -2.16 -40.02
N ALA A 19 -69.72 -0.98 -40.64
CA ALA A 19 -70.25 0.23 -40.03
C ALA A 19 -71.76 0.13 -39.76
N ARG A 20 -72.52 -0.47 -40.70
CA ARG A 20 -73.97 -0.71 -40.54
C ARG A 20 -74.29 -1.69 -39.41
N LEU A 21 -73.46 -2.71 -39.21
CA LEU A 21 -73.68 -3.75 -38.22
C LEU A 21 -73.05 -3.43 -36.85
N ALA A 22 -72.11 -2.48 -36.78
CA ALA A 22 -71.42 -2.13 -35.54
C ALA A 22 -72.36 -1.80 -34.36
N PRO A 23 -73.48 -1.05 -34.54
CA PRO A 23 -74.38 -0.73 -33.44
C PRO A 23 -75.04 -1.95 -32.78
N LEU A 24 -75.13 -3.10 -33.47
CA LEU A 24 -75.67 -4.33 -32.87
C LEU A 24 -74.80 -4.85 -31.72
N HIS A 25 -73.52 -4.45 -31.65
CA HIS A 25 -72.66 -4.78 -30.52
C HIS A 25 -73.06 -4.04 -29.25
N ASP A 26 -73.67 -2.86 -29.36
CA ASP A 26 -74.09 -2.05 -28.21
C ASP A 26 -75.31 -2.66 -27.49
N GLU A 27 -76.03 -3.58 -28.15
CA GLU A 27 -77.16 -4.33 -27.57
C GLU A 27 -76.70 -5.53 -26.71
N VAL A 28 -75.41 -5.88 -26.74
CA VAL A 28 -74.86 -7.01 -25.99
C VAL A 28 -74.31 -6.53 -24.65
N GLU A 29 -74.74 -7.16 -23.55
CA GLU A 29 -74.24 -6.86 -22.22
C GLU A 29 -72.74 -7.21 -22.07
N GLU A 30 -71.97 -6.29 -21.48
CA GLU A 30 -70.55 -6.49 -21.25
C GLU A 30 -70.33 -7.57 -20.17
N GLN A 31 -69.68 -8.68 -20.55
CA GLN A 31 -69.26 -9.73 -19.63
C GLN A 31 -67.76 -9.66 -19.39
N LEU A 32 -67.37 -9.54 -18.12
CA LEU A 32 -65.96 -9.51 -17.75
C LEU A 32 -65.31 -10.87 -18.10
N PRO A 33 -64.26 -10.90 -18.94
CA PRO A 33 -63.53 -12.14 -19.20
C PRO A 33 -62.81 -12.59 -17.92
N ALA A 34 -62.54 -13.89 -17.81
CA ALA A 34 -61.79 -14.41 -16.68
C ALA A 34 -60.38 -13.77 -16.60
N PRO A 35 -59.86 -13.45 -15.40
CA PRO A 35 -58.61 -12.67 -15.24
C PRO A 35 -57.36 -13.24 -15.92
N HIS A 36 -57.36 -14.54 -16.22
CA HIS A 36 -56.24 -15.23 -16.86
C HIS A 36 -56.21 -15.10 -18.39
N ILE A 37 -57.29 -14.64 -19.03
CA ILE A 37 -57.38 -14.53 -20.49
C ILE A 37 -56.41 -13.50 -21.03
N TRP A 38 -56.26 -12.35 -20.34
CA TRP A 38 -55.35 -11.30 -20.77
C TRP A 38 -53.88 -11.74 -20.75
N PRO A 39 -53.35 -12.34 -19.65
CA PRO A 39 -52.02 -12.94 -19.64
C PRO A 39 -51.77 -13.99 -20.74
N LEU A 40 -52.78 -14.80 -21.10
CA LEU A 40 -52.65 -15.78 -22.18
C LEU A 40 -52.50 -15.12 -23.56
N ILE A 41 -53.22 -14.03 -23.80
CA ILE A 41 -53.09 -13.23 -25.03
C ILE A 41 -51.70 -12.59 -25.10
N GLU A 42 -51.24 -11.96 -24.02
CA GLU A 42 -49.90 -11.36 -23.94
C GLU A 42 -48.78 -12.38 -24.17
N ALA A 43 -48.92 -13.57 -23.58
CA ALA A 43 -47.98 -14.67 -23.77
C ALA A 43 -47.97 -15.18 -25.22
N ARG A 44 -49.14 -15.31 -25.86
CA ARG A 44 -49.26 -15.75 -27.26
C ARG A 44 -48.74 -14.70 -28.25
N LEU A 45 -48.83 -13.42 -27.89
CA LEU A 45 -48.25 -12.30 -28.62
C LEU A 45 -46.77 -12.06 -28.29
N GLY A 46 -46.16 -12.89 -27.43
CA GLY A 46 -44.73 -12.82 -27.10
C GLY A 46 -44.30 -11.65 -26.20
N HIS A 47 -45.25 -10.90 -25.63
CA HIS A 47 -44.95 -9.72 -24.82
C HIS A 47 -44.28 -10.11 -23.48
N SER A 48 -44.71 -11.22 -22.87
CA SER A 48 -44.16 -11.70 -21.60
C SER A 48 -42.70 -12.18 -21.69
N ALA A 49 -42.31 -12.76 -22.83
CA ALA A 49 -40.93 -13.20 -23.05
C ALA A 49 -39.97 -12.02 -23.21
N ALA A 50 -40.40 -10.96 -23.91
CA ALA A 50 -39.62 -9.75 -24.10
C ALA A 50 -39.36 -9.01 -22.77
N GLU A 51 -40.39 -8.89 -21.93
CA GLU A 51 -40.28 -8.25 -20.61
C GLU A 51 -39.35 -9.01 -19.67
N ALA A 52 -39.43 -10.34 -19.64
CA ALA A 52 -38.54 -11.18 -18.84
C ALA A 52 -37.05 -11.04 -19.27
N VAL A 53 -36.78 -10.93 -20.57
CA VAL A 53 -35.41 -10.71 -21.09
C VAL A 53 -34.89 -9.33 -20.68
N ILE A 54 -35.72 -8.29 -20.74
CA ILE A 54 -35.33 -6.93 -20.33
C ILE A 54 -35.03 -6.90 -18.82
N LEU A 55 -35.91 -7.47 -18.00
CA LEU A 55 -35.75 -7.47 -16.54
C LEU A 55 -34.52 -8.27 -16.10
N THR A 56 -34.25 -9.42 -16.72
CA THR A 56 -33.04 -10.20 -16.44
C THR A 56 -31.77 -9.47 -16.86
N ARG A 57 -31.78 -8.78 -18.01
CA ARG A 57 -30.66 -7.95 -18.48
C ARG A 57 -30.38 -6.78 -17.53
N LEU A 58 -31.42 -6.09 -17.07
CA LEU A 58 -31.32 -5.03 -16.07
C LEU A 58 -30.78 -5.55 -14.73
N ARG A 59 -31.26 -6.71 -14.27
CA ARG A 59 -30.76 -7.32 -13.02
C ARG A 59 -29.27 -7.68 -13.12
N ARG A 60 -28.83 -8.25 -14.25
CA ARG A 60 -27.41 -8.53 -14.50
C ARG A 60 -26.57 -7.25 -14.50
N TRP A 61 -27.05 -6.19 -15.16
CA TRP A 61 -26.39 -4.88 -15.16
C TRP A 61 -26.27 -4.28 -13.76
N ARG A 62 -27.33 -4.37 -12.96
CA ARG A 62 -27.32 -3.91 -11.56
C ARG A 62 -26.31 -4.69 -10.72
N VAL A 63 -26.26 -6.01 -10.86
CA VAL A 63 -25.27 -6.85 -10.15
C VAL A 63 -23.85 -6.48 -10.55
N LEU A 64 -23.60 -6.28 -11.84
CA LEU A 64 -22.27 -5.89 -12.33
C LEU A 64 -21.85 -4.52 -11.80
N ALA A 65 -22.76 -3.54 -11.80
CA ALA A 65 -22.50 -2.20 -11.26
C ALA A 65 -22.15 -2.26 -9.77
N VAL A 66 -22.92 -2.99 -8.97
CA VAL A 66 -22.65 -3.16 -7.53
C VAL A 66 -21.32 -3.86 -7.29
N ALA A 67 -21.01 -4.93 -8.03
CA ALA A 67 -19.75 -5.65 -7.92
C ALA A 67 -18.54 -4.75 -8.26
N SER A 68 -18.63 -3.98 -9.34
CA SER A 68 -17.56 -3.03 -9.72
C SER A 68 -17.34 -1.94 -8.68
N THR A 69 -18.42 -1.41 -8.10
CA THR A 69 -18.36 -0.39 -7.04
C THR A 69 -17.71 -0.97 -5.78
N ALA A 70 -18.05 -2.21 -5.40
CA ALA A 70 -17.43 -2.89 -4.28
C ALA A 70 -15.92 -3.09 -4.48
N ILE A 71 -15.48 -3.50 -5.67
CA ILE A 71 -14.05 -3.65 -6.01
C ILE A 71 -13.33 -2.29 -5.96
N ALA A 72 -13.92 -1.24 -6.52
CA ALA A 72 -13.34 0.10 -6.46
C ALA A 72 -13.23 0.61 -5.02
N ALA A 73 -14.25 0.36 -4.19
CA ALA A 73 -14.24 0.74 -2.78
C ALA A 73 -13.20 -0.04 -1.98
N THR A 74 -13.01 -1.35 -2.23
CA THR A 74 -11.96 -2.12 -1.56
C THR A 74 -10.56 -1.70 -1.97
N LEU A 75 -10.33 -1.39 -3.25
CA LEU A 75 -9.06 -0.84 -3.73
C LEU A 75 -8.79 0.55 -3.14
N GLY A 76 -9.81 1.42 -3.12
CA GLY A 76 -9.72 2.73 -2.49
C GLY A 76 -9.42 2.64 -0.99
N ALA A 77 -10.12 1.76 -0.28
CA ALA A 77 -9.84 1.48 1.13
C ALA A 77 -8.42 0.93 1.30
N PHE A 78 -7.96 0.00 0.45
CA PHE A 78 -6.60 -0.51 0.50
C PHE A 78 -5.55 0.60 0.30
N MET A 79 -5.76 1.55 -0.61
CA MET A 79 -4.87 2.68 -0.79
C MET A 79 -4.86 3.65 0.40
N ILE A 80 -6.01 3.88 1.04
CA ILE A 80 -6.12 4.78 2.19
C ILE A 80 -5.57 4.13 3.47
N LEU A 81 -5.82 2.83 3.65
CA LEU A 81 -5.43 2.07 4.83
C LEU A 81 -4.05 1.42 4.67
N GLN A 82 -3.33 1.69 3.57
CA GLN A 82 -1.95 1.25 3.42
C GLN A 82 -1.12 1.83 4.57
N PRO A 83 -0.51 1.01 5.44
CA PRO A 83 0.44 1.51 6.41
C PRO A 83 1.54 2.24 5.63
N ALA A 84 1.92 3.43 6.11
CA ALA A 84 2.96 4.23 5.48
C ALA A 84 4.11 3.32 5.10
N GLN A 85 4.36 3.19 3.78
CA GLN A 85 5.53 2.46 3.30
C GLN A 85 6.70 3.05 4.06
N ALA A 86 7.44 2.21 4.79
CA ALA A 86 8.67 2.63 5.45
C ALA A 86 9.46 3.41 4.38
N PRO A 87 9.89 4.65 4.68
CA PRO A 87 10.46 5.52 3.67
C PRO A 87 11.49 4.71 2.89
N VAL A 88 11.28 4.58 1.58
CA VAL A 88 12.30 4.05 0.69
C VAL A 88 13.51 4.88 1.01
N VAL A 89 14.52 4.23 1.60
CA VAL A 89 15.79 4.85 1.92
C VAL A 89 16.34 5.23 0.55
N THR A 90 16.06 6.47 0.13
CA THR A 90 16.88 7.14 -0.86
C THR A 90 18.30 6.90 -0.40
N SER A 91 19.17 6.49 -1.30
CA SER A 91 20.57 6.19 -1.02
C SER A 91 21.26 7.45 -0.49
N SER A 92 21.02 7.78 0.77
CA SER A 92 21.83 8.70 1.53
C SER A 92 23.24 8.11 1.49
N PRO A 93 24.29 8.91 1.28
CA PRO A 93 25.65 8.42 1.37
C PRO A 93 25.81 7.82 2.78
N VAL A 94 25.89 6.50 2.85
CA VAL A 94 26.09 5.76 4.07
C VAL A 94 27.56 5.42 4.11
N MET A 95 28.20 5.78 5.21
CA MET A 95 29.54 5.30 5.50
C MET A 95 29.46 4.14 6.48
N VAL A 96 30.26 3.12 6.27
CA VAL A 96 30.38 1.99 7.22
C VAL A 96 31.82 1.82 7.68
N ALA A 97 31.98 1.33 8.90
CA ALA A 97 33.26 0.83 9.39
C ALA A 97 33.06 -0.58 9.95
N GLN A 98 33.94 -1.49 9.52
CA GLN A 98 34.12 -2.77 10.20
C GLN A 98 35.15 -2.55 11.31
N ILE A 99 34.69 -2.53 12.55
CA ILE A 99 35.53 -2.29 13.72
C ILE A 99 35.95 -3.65 14.25
N ALA A 100 37.21 -4.02 14.00
CA ALA A 100 37.74 -5.33 14.35
C ALA A 100 38.79 -5.20 15.46
N SER A 101 38.92 -6.26 16.25
CA SER A 101 40.01 -6.42 17.21
C SER A 101 41.21 -7.09 16.56
N ASP A 102 42.43 -6.66 16.90
CA ASP A 102 43.67 -7.24 16.39
C ASP A 102 43.92 -8.68 16.94
N HIS A 103 43.17 -9.12 17.97
CA HIS A 103 43.42 -10.38 18.72
C HIS A 103 42.23 -11.35 18.73
N ALA A 104 41.67 -11.73 17.57
CA ALA A 104 40.51 -12.63 17.46
C ALA A 104 39.32 -12.23 18.37
N GLY A 105 39.16 -10.92 18.57
CA GLY A 105 38.13 -10.32 19.43
C GLY A 105 36.86 -9.92 18.66
N PRO A 106 35.99 -9.09 19.25
CA PRO A 106 34.70 -8.74 18.67
C PRO A 106 34.84 -8.00 17.34
N LEU A 107 33.99 -8.37 16.37
CA LEU A 107 33.77 -7.64 15.12
C LEU A 107 32.46 -6.87 15.23
N MET A 108 32.54 -5.54 15.15
CA MET A 108 31.38 -4.64 15.19
C MET A 108 31.20 -3.98 13.83
N LEU A 109 29.95 -3.73 13.47
CA LEU A 109 29.60 -2.92 12.31
C LEU A 109 29.09 -1.58 12.79
N ALA A 110 29.74 -0.52 12.32
CA ALA A 110 29.32 0.85 12.48
C ALA A 110 28.76 1.38 11.16
N ARG A 111 27.67 2.14 11.25
CA ARG A 111 27.01 2.78 10.13
C ARG A 111 26.76 4.24 10.46
N TYR A 112 27.17 5.15 9.58
CA TYR A 112 26.85 6.56 9.66
C TYR A 112 25.95 6.97 8.49
N ASP A 113 24.78 7.51 8.81
CA ASP A 113 23.88 8.14 7.85
C ASP A 113 24.13 9.65 7.86
N THR A 114 24.73 10.15 6.77
CA THR A 114 25.07 11.56 6.58
C THR A 114 23.85 12.47 6.57
N SER A 115 22.69 11.98 6.13
CA SER A 115 21.46 12.77 6.02
C SER A 115 20.80 12.99 7.37
N THR A 116 20.82 11.97 8.23
CA THR A 116 20.18 12.01 9.55
C THR A 116 21.17 12.30 10.69
N ARG A 117 22.47 12.32 10.39
CA ARG A 117 23.58 12.41 11.37
C ARG A 117 23.52 11.33 12.44
N ARG A 118 22.97 10.16 12.08
CA ARG A 118 22.84 9.02 12.98
C ARG A 118 23.99 8.06 12.78
N PHE A 119 24.68 7.76 13.87
CA PHE A 119 25.70 6.73 13.94
C PHE A 119 25.12 5.52 14.67
N SER A 120 24.99 4.40 13.98
CA SER A 120 24.46 3.16 14.52
C SER A 120 25.59 2.15 14.67
N ILE A 121 25.70 1.54 15.83
CA ILE A 121 26.61 0.43 16.10
C ILE A 121 25.81 -0.84 16.36
N ALA A 122 26.13 -1.89 15.61
CA ALA A 122 25.59 -3.22 15.85
C ALA A 122 26.30 -3.84 17.07
N PRO A 123 25.56 -4.56 17.93
CA PRO A 123 26.14 -5.17 19.11
C PRO A 123 27.16 -6.23 18.70
N ALA A 124 28.26 -6.29 19.44
CA ALA A 124 29.16 -7.44 19.42
C ALA A 124 29.25 -7.99 20.84
N VAL A 125 29.28 -9.31 20.96
CA VAL A 125 29.43 -9.98 22.25
C VAL A 125 30.78 -9.59 22.84
N MET A 126 30.75 -8.64 23.79
CA MET A 126 31.92 -8.09 24.44
C MET A 126 31.68 -8.09 25.95
N GLN A 127 32.62 -8.69 26.71
CA GLN A 127 32.58 -8.67 28.17
C GLN A 127 33.15 -7.35 28.66
N THR A 128 32.34 -6.53 29.31
CA THR A 128 32.80 -5.24 29.84
C THR A 128 33.07 -5.27 31.34
N ALA A 129 32.76 -6.37 32.05
CA ALA A 129 33.12 -6.58 33.46
C ALA A 129 32.93 -5.35 34.37
N GLY A 130 31.80 -4.63 34.23
CA GLY A 130 31.52 -3.42 35.01
C GLY A 130 32.12 -2.11 34.46
N HIS A 131 32.60 -2.09 33.22
CA HIS A 131 33.09 -0.93 32.49
C HIS A 131 32.10 -0.53 31.38
N SER A 132 32.26 0.68 30.84
CA SER A 132 31.44 1.19 29.75
C SER A 132 32.27 1.25 28.46
N PRO A 133 31.83 0.61 27.37
CA PRO A 133 32.50 0.79 26.10
C PRO A 133 32.16 2.17 25.55
N GLU A 134 33.18 2.87 25.08
CA GLU A 134 33.04 4.21 24.50
C GLU A 134 33.48 4.21 23.05
N LEU A 135 32.71 4.90 22.22
CA LEU A 135 32.95 5.01 20.80
C LEU A 135 33.68 6.32 20.50
N TRP A 136 34.74 6.21 19.71
CA TRP A 136 35.60 7.33 19.34
C TRP A 136 35.66 7.50 17.84
N LEU A 137 35.62 8.76 17.42
CA LEU A 137 35.93 9.20 16.09
C LEU A 137 37.34 9.78 16.06
N ILE A 138 38.22 9.22 15.23
CA ILE A 138 39.63 9.60 15.09
C ILE A 138 39.85 10.06 13.64
N PRO A 139 39.82 11.38 13.38
CA PRO A 139 40.02 11.94 12.05
C PRO A 139 41.49 11.84 11.61
N GLY A 140 41.80 12.30 10.39
CA GLY A 140 43.18 12.37 9.89
C GLY A 140 44.13 13.25 10.74
N ASP A 141 43.59 14.11 11.62
CA ASP A 141 44.37 14.88 12.61
C ASP A 141 44.86 14.04 13.81
N GLY A 142 44.40 12.80 13.91
CA GLY A 142 44.77 11.84 14.96
C GLY A 142 44.20 12.15 16.35
N LYS A 143 43.30 13.14 16.49
CA LYS A 143 42.74 13.54 17.79
C LYS A 143 41.40 12.83 18.03
N PRO A 144 41.30 11.92 19.01
CA PRO A 144 40.06 11.23 19.32
C PRO A 144 38.97 12.20 19.78
N ARG A 145 37.74 11.92 19.36
CA ARG A 145 36.53 12.64 19.75
C ARG A 145 35.47 11.62 20.16
N SER A 146 34.99 11.73 21.39
CA SER A 146 33.96 10.81 21.88
C SER A 146 32.64 11.03 21.15
N LEU A 147 32.04 9.93 20.72
CA LEU A 147 30.65 9.86 20.25
C LEU A 147 29.69 9.41 21.38
N GLY A 148 30.24 8.98 22.52
CA GLY A 148 29.51 8.51 23.68
C GLY A 148 29.67 7.02 23.97
N THR A 149 29.15 6.61 25.12
CA THR A 149 29.10 5.21 25.53
C THR A 149 27.90 4.49 24.91
N PHE A 150 28.02 3.17 24.79
CA PHE A 150 26.96 2.33 24.24
C PHE A 150 26.82 1.02 25.03
N ASP A 151 25.68 0.36 24.87
CA ASP A 151 25.48 -0.97 25.45
C ASP A 151 26.02 -2.02 24.47
N PRO A 152 27.02 -2.84 24.85
CA PRO A 152 27.57 -3.86 23.96
C PRO A 152 26.57 -5.00 23.66
N SER A 153 25.49 -5.12 24.44
CA SER A 153 24.49 -6.18 24.31
C SER A 153 23.30 -5.82 23.42
N SER A 154 23.15 -4.54 23.04
CA SER A 154 22.02 -4.06 22.25
C SER A 154 22.43 -3.06 21.15
N PRO A 155 21.71 -3.01 20.02
CA PRO A 155 21.98 -2.01 18.99
C PRO A 155 21.81 -0.59 19.54
N THR A 156 22.84 0.25 19.36
CA THR A 156 22.85 1.62 19.88
C THR A 156 22.91 2.63 18.73
N VAL A 157 22.11 3.70 18.83
CA VAL A 157 22.12 4.82 17.87
C VAL A 157 22.52 6.09 18.60
N LEU A 158 23.62 6.69 18.14
CA LEU A 158 24.18 7.94 18.63
C LEU A 158 23.92 9.04 17.61
N THR A 159 23.52 10.23 18.08
CA THR A 159 23.36 11.40 17.21
C THR A 159 24.67 12.17 17.18
N VAL A 160 25.28 12.29 16.01
CA VAL A 160 26.54 13.02 15.83
C VAL A 160 26.25 14.52 15.84
N PRO A 161 26.89 15.31 16.73
CA PRO A 161 26.77 16.75 16.72
C PRO A 161 27.18 17.35 15.38
N GLU A 162 26.51 18.42 14.93
CA GLU A 162 26.78 19.06 13.64
C GLU A 162 28.25 19.41 13.43
N ALA A 163 28.87 19.99 14.47
CA ALA A 163 30.26 20.38 14.46
C ALA A 163 31.23 19.20 14.26
N MET A 164 30.81 17.97 14.54
CA MET A 164 31.64 16.78 14.37
C MET A 164 31.55 16.17 12.96
N THR A 165 30.52 16.50 12.19
CA THR A 165 30.28 15.91 10.86
C THR A 165 31.40 16.19 9.86
N GLN A 166 32.07 17.33 9.97
CA GLN A 166 33.22 17.71 9.14
C GLN A 166 34.44 16.80 9.32
N PHE A 167 34.47 16.01 10.40
CA PHE A 167 35.58 15.11 10.70
C PHE A 167 35.27 13.66 10.30
N ILE A 168 34.17 13.42 9.57
CA ILE A 168 33.77 12.09 9.11
C ILE A 168 33.99 11.99 7.60
N ASP A 169 35.07 11.30 7.22
CA ASP A 169 35.48 11.06 5.85
C ASP A 169 36.07 9.64 5.70
N ALA A 170 36.57 9.30 4.51
CA ALA A 170 37.15 7.98 4.23
C ALA A 170 38.46 7.69 4.98
N ASP A 171 39.14 8.71 5.51
CA ASP A 171 40.36 8.55 6.30
C ASP A 171 40.09 8.44 7.81
N THR A 172 38.84 8.66 8.21
CA THR A 172 38.40 8.61 9.60
C THR A 172 38.40 7.17 10.12
N VAL A 173 39.02 6.99 11.29
CA VAL A 173 39.03 5.73 12.04
C VAL A 173 38.00 5.81 13.16
N ILE A 174 37.21 4.76 13.30
CA ILE A 174 36.35 4.53 14.46
C ILE A 174 37.06 3.57 15.40
N ALA A 175 37.09 3.89 16.68
CA ALA A 175 37.70 3.06 17.71
C ALA A 175 36.74 2.84 18.88
N VAL A 176 36.91 1.71 19.56
CA VAL A 176 36.18 1.37 20.79
C VAL A 176 37.19 1.14 21.90
N SER A 177 37.03 1.85 23.02
CA SER A 177 37.78 1.64 24.25
C SER A 177 36.88 1.15 25.38
N ILE A 178 37.49 0.51 26.38
CA ILE A 178 36.81 0.09 27.61
C ILE A 178 37.13 1.10 28.71
N GLU A 179 36.15 1.93 29.06
CA GLU A 179 36.31 3.07 29.96
C GLU A 179 35.65 2.81 31.32
N PRO A 180 35.97 3.60 32.36
CA PRO A 180 35.22 3.56 33.61
C PRO A 180 33.71 3.76 33.39
N VAL A 181 32.89 3.38 34.39
CA VAL A 181 31.44 3.56 34.31
C VAL A 181 31.11 5.02 34.00
N GLY A 182 30.39 5.24 32.89
CA GLY A 182 30.02 6.57 32.41
C GLY A 182 30.93 7.13 31.29
N GLY A 183 32.02 6.46 30.94
CA GLY A 183 32.95 6.85 29.88
C GLY A 183 34.24 7.48 30.40
N SER A 184 35.02 8.04 29.48
CA SER A 184 36.30 8.67 29.77
C SER A 184 36.12 9.97 30.58
N PRO A 185 36.86 10.12 31.70
CA PRO A 185 36.85 11.35 32.48
C PRO A 185 37.67 12.49 31.87
N THR A 186 38.53 12.19 30.89
CA THR A 186 39.50 13.16 30.34
C THR A 186 39.10 13.70 28.96
N GLY A 187 38.04 13.13 28.35
CA GLY A 187 37.67 13.43 26.96
C GLY A 187 38.64 12.83 25.93
N GLN A 188 39.52 11.92 26.36
CA GLN A 188 40.41 11.11 25.53
C GLN A 188 40.31 9.64 25.99
N PRO A 189 40.62 8.63 25.16
CA PRO A 189 40.61 7.24 25.59
C PRO A 189 41.48 7.06 26.84
N SER A 190 40.87 6.65 27.96
CA SER A 190 41.57 6.48 29.24
C SER A 190 41.81 5.01 29.57
N GLY A 191 41.04 4.11 28.96
CA GLY A 191 41.23 2.67 29.02
C GLY A 191 41.78 2.06 27.72
N PRO A 192 41.90 0.72 27.67
CA PRO A 192 42.44 0.03 26.51
C PRO A 192 41.50 0.15 25.30
N VAL A 193 42.08 0.45 24.13
CA VAL A 193 41.39 0.39 22.84
C VAL A 193 41.34 -1.06 22.38
N VAL A 194 40.14 -1.63 22.26
CA VAL A 194 39.92 -3.06 22.01
C VAL A 194 39.61 -3.39 20.55
N ALA A 195 39.12 -2.41 19.79
CA ALA A 195 38.78 -2.58 18.38
C ALA A 195 38.87 -1.24 17.63
N LYS A 196 39.19 -1.30 16.33
CA LYS A 196 39.26 -0.13 15.44
C LYS A 196 38.89 -0.50 14.00
N GLY A 197 38.45 0.47 13.21
CA GLY A 197 38.07 0.28 11.81
C GLY A 197 38.02 1.60 11.04
N LYS A 198 38.42 1.59 9.77
CA LYS A 198 38.30 2.76 8.89
C LYS A 198 36.90 2.89 8.33
N MET A 199 36.43 4.12 8.21
CA MET A 199 35.19 4.46 7.52
C MET A 199 35.36 4.33 6.01
N GLN A 200 34.34 3.81 5.34
CA GLN A 200 34.31 3.64 3.89
C GLN A 200 32.92 4.01 3.37
N MET A 201 32.85 4.70 2.23
CA MET A 201 31.60 4.96 1.54
C MET A 201 31.12 3.69 0.82
N ILE A 202 29.82 3.40 0.88
CA ILE A 202 29.16 2.36 0.09
C ILE A 202 28.17 3.01 -0.88
#